data_AF-A0A2G2QVT5-F1
#
_entry.id   AF-A0A2G2QVT5-F1
#
_cell.length_a   1.000
_cell.length_b   1.000
_cell.length_c   1.000
_cell.angle_alpha   90.00
_cell.angle_beta   90.00
_cell.angle_gamma   90.00
#
_symmetry.space_group_name_H-M   'P 1'
#
loop_
_entity.id
_entity.type
_entity.pdbx_description
1 polymer ?
#
loop_
_entity_poly.entity_id
_entity_poly.type
_entity_poly.pdbx_seq_one_letter_code
_entity_poly.pdbx_strand_id
1 'polypeptide(L)'
;MFDIGFAELLVIAVVALVVMGPERLPQTLRTMGLWIGRIRQTFSSVRQELENEVGMDDIRRQLHNEKLMRDLKNAKAELEDLPGPQDKKPDTDERSAETADTHDETKP
;
A
#
# COMPACT_ATOMS: atom_id res chain seq x y z
N MET A 1 -3.66 14.83 25.95
CA MET A 1 -4.13 16.18 25.56
C MET A 1 -4.97 16.03 24.30
N PHE A 2 -6.27 16.26 24.43
CA PHE A 2 -7.39 15.71 23.65
C PHE A 2 -7.79 14.29 24.00
N ASP A 3 -8.11 14.07 25.27
CA ASP A 3 -8.81 12.88 25.75
C ASP A 3 -10.31 13.08 25.52
N ILE A 4 -10.76 12.92 24.27
CA ILE A 4 -12.19 12.98 23.92
C ILE A 4 -12.84 11.67 24.35
N GLY A 5 -13.32 11.63 25.58
CA GLY A 5 -14.13 10.55 26.12
C GLY A 5 -15.62 10.74 25.86
N PHE A 6 -16.39 9.77 26.36
CA PHE A 6 -17.85 9.83 26.28
C PHE A 6 -18.43 11.04 27.03
N ALA A 7 -17.80 11.43 28.15
CA ALA A 7 -18.24 12.57 28.96
C ALA A 7 -18.12 13.89 28.19
N GLU A 8 -17.00 14.11 27.49
CA GLU A 8 -16.76 15.32 26.69
C GLU A 8 -17.75 15.42 25.53
N LEU A 9 -18.02 14.30 24.84
CA LEU A 9 -19.04 14.25 23.79
C LEU A 9 -20.43 14.61 24.32
N LEU A 10 -20.79 14.12 25.51
CA LEU A 10 -22.07 14.46 26.15
C LEU A 10 -22.15 15.94 26.45
N VAL A 11 -21.10 16.54 27.01
CA VAL A 11 -21.06 17.99 27.29
C VAL A 11 -21.22 18.79 26.00
N ILE A 12 -20.51 18.43 24.92
CA ILE A 12 -20.65 19.08 23.62
C ILE A 12 -22.08 18.93 23.08
N ALA A 13 -22.68 17.75 23.21
CA ALA A 13 -24.06 17.51 22.77
C ALA A 13 -25.05 18.39 23.54
N VAL A 14 -24.90 18.51 24.87
CA VAL A 14 -25.74 19.39 25.69
C VAL A 14 -25.58 20.86 25.27
N VAL A 15 -24.35 21.33 25.09
CA VAL A 15 -24.09 22.70 24.63
C VAL A 15 -24.71 22.94 23.25
N ALA A 16 -24.55 22.00 22.32
CA ALA A 16 -25.16 22.09 20.99
C ALA A 16 -26.69 22.14 21.07
N LEU A 17 -27.32 21.35 21.96
CA LEU A 17 -28.76 21.39 22.19
C LEU A 17 -29.22 22.72 22.79
N VAL A 18 -28.44 23.35 23.67
CA VAL A 18 -28.80 24.65 24.26
C VAL A 18 -28.65 25.79 23.24
N VAL A 19 -27.55 25.81 22.49
CA VAL A 19 -27.25 26.89 21.53
C VAL A 19 -28.14 26.81 20.29
N MET A 20 -28.23 25.63 19.69
CA MET A 20 -29.01 25.41 18.46
C MET A 20 -30.48 25.15 18.78
N GLY A 21 -30.77 24.51 19.92
CA GLY A 21 -32.10 23.99 20.26
C GLY A 21 -32.25 22.50 19.90
N PRO A 22 -32.94 21.69 20.73
CA PRO A 22 -33.14 20.26 20.49
C PRO A 22 -33.93 19.96 19.22
N GLU A 23 -34.83 20.87 18.81
CA GLU A 23 -35.63 20.72 17.61
C GLU A 23 -34.84 21.07 16.34
N ARG A 24 -33.85 21.96 16.45
CA ARG A 24 -33.08 22.48 15.30
C ARG A 24 -31.82 21.68 15.01
N LEU A 25 -31.17 21.10 16.02
CA LEU A 25 -30.03 20.19 15.84
C LEU A 25 -30.30 19.08 14.79
N PRO A 26 -31.39 18.29 14.89
CA PRO A 26 -31.66 17.25 13.89
C PRO A 26 -31.94 17.84 12.50
N GLN A 27 -32.53 19.03 12.41
CA GLN A 27 -32.78 19.71 11.15
C GLN A 27 -31.48 20.22 10.49
N THR A 28 -30.54 20.76 11.28
CA THR A 28 -29.22 21.19 10.81
C THR A 28 -28.40 19.99 10.35
N LEU A 29 -28.38 18.89 11.13
CA LEU A 29 -27.68 17.66 10.71
C LEU A 29 -28.26 17.08 9.43
N ARG A 30 -29.60 17.07 9.27
CA ARG A 30 -30.24 16.64 8.02
C ARG A 30 -29.80 17.51 6.85
N THR A 31 -29.83 18.83 7.01
CA THR A 31 -29.44 19.75 5.94
C THR A 31 -27.96 19.57 5.57
N MET A 32 -27.06 19.58 6.56
CA MET A 32 -25.63 19.36 6.34
C MET A 32 -25.36 17.98 5.73
N GLY A 33 -26.08 16.95 6.18
CA GLY A 33 -26.05 15.59 5.66
C GLY A 33 -26.45 15.49 4.20
N LEU A 34 -27.50 16.20 3.80
CA LEU A 34 -27.93 16.26 2.39
C LEU A 34 -26.90 16.98 1.52
N TRP A 35 -26.29 18.05 2.02
CA TRP A 35 -25.25 18.79 1.30
C TRP A 35 -23.99 17.95 1.09
N ILE A 36 -23.48 17.31 2.16
CA ILE A 36 -22.32 16.43 2.05
C ILE A 36 -22.63 15.20 1.19
N GLY A 37 -23.85 14.66 1.29
CA GLY A 37 -24.32 13.55 0.46
C GLY A 37 -24.36 13.92 -1.02
N ARG A 38 -24.82 15.13 -1.35
CA ARG A 38 -24.83 15.63 -2.73
C ARG A 38 -23.42 15.83 -3.28
N ILE A 39 -22.51 16.38 -2.47
CA ILE A 39 -21.10 16.50 -2.85
C ILE A 39 -20.49 15.12 -3.12
N ARG A 40 -20.69 14.17 -2.20
CA ARG A 40 -20.23 12.78 -2.35
C ARG A 40 -20.77 12.13 -3.63
N GLN A 41 -22.05 12.34 -3.95
CA GLN A 41 -22.66 11.82 -5.16
C GLN A 41 -21.97 12.38 -6.42
N THR A 42 -21.72 13.69 -6.46
CA THR A 42 -20.99 14.32 -7.59
C THR A 42 -19.57 13.74 -7.74
N PHE A 43 -18.83 13.56 -6.65
CA PHE A 43 -17.51 12.89 -6.70
C PHE A 43 -17.60 11.45 -7.19
N SER A 44 -18.65 10.72 -6.81
CA SER A 44 -18.87 9.35 -7.28
C SER A 44 -19.15 9.30 -8.78
N SER A 45 -19.97 10.22 -9.30
CA SER A 45 -20.26 10.33 -10.74
C SER A 45 -19.03 10.71 -11.54
N VAL A 46 -18.26 11.69 -11.08
CA VAL A 46 -16.97 12.07 -11.71
C VAL A 46 -16.01 10.89 -11.70
N ARG A 47 -15.87 10.18 -10.57
CA ARG A 47 -15.04 8.97 -10.51
C ARG A 47 -15.50 7.90 -11.50
N GLN A 48 -16.80 7.70 -11.65
CA GLN A 48 -17.37 6.71 -12.56
C GLN A 48 -17.18 7.10 -14.03
N GLU A 49 -17.32 8.38 -14.37
CA GLU A 49 -17.02 8.92 -15.70
C GLU A 49 -15.52 8.81 -16.01
N LEU A 50 -14.66 9.17 -15.05
CA LEU A 50 -13.22 8.97 -15.15
C LEU A 50 -12.87 7.49 -15.35
N GLU A 51 -13.44 6.58 -14.56
CA GLU A 51 -13.18 5.14 -14.72
C GLU A 51 -13.65 4.59 -16.07
N ASN A 52 -14.73 5.13 -16.63
CA ASN A 52 -15.29 4.70 -17.92
C ASN A 52 -14.60 5.34 -19.14
N GLU A 53 -13.98 6.52 -19.01
CA GLU A 53 -13.41 7.27 -20.15
C GLU A 53 -11.88 7.44 -20.08
N VAL A 54 -11.32 7.49 -18.87
CA VAL A 54 -9.88 7.53 -18.58
C VAL A 54 -9.60 6.46 -17.52
N GLY A 55 -9.64 5.20 -17.96
CA GLY A 55 -9.40 4.04 -17.12
C GLY A 55 -8.31 4.32 -16.09
N MET A 56 -8.58 3.95 -14.84
CA MET A 56 -7.78 4.19 -13.61
C MET A 56 -6.26 3.97 -13.74
N ASP A 57 -5.82 3.36 -14.85
CA ASP A 57 -4.47 3.12 -15.26
C ASP A 57 -3.63 4.40 -15.43
N ASP A 58 -4.14 5.54 -15.88
CA ASP A 58 -3.26 6.72 -16.09
C ASP A 58 -2.87 7.44 -14.79
N ILE A 59 -3.79 7.57 -13.83
CA ILE A 59 -3.47 8.12 -12.50
C ILE A 59 -2.63 7.11 -11.70
N ARG A 60 -2.95 5.81 -11.80
CA ARG A 60 -2.10 4.75 -11.22
C ARG A 60 -0.71 4.72 -11.85
N ARG A 61 -0.60 4.89 -13.17
CA ARG A 61 0.68 4.94 -13.90
C ARG A 61 1.48 6.16 -13.50
N GLN A 62 0.90 7.35 -13.37
CA GLN A 62 1.65 8.53 -12.95
C GLN A 62 2.26 8.34 -11.55
N LEU A 63 1.46 7.83 -10.60
CA LEU A 63 1.94 7.53 -9.24
C LEU A 63 2.94 6.37 -9.19
N HIS A 64 2.76 5.34 -10.02
CA HIS A 64 3.64 4.18 -10.08
C HIS A 64 4.95 4.51 -10.78
N ASN A 65 4.92 5.29 -11.86
CA ASN A 65 6.09 5.66 -12.65
C ASN A 65 7.00 6.61 -11.88
N GLU A 66 6.45 7.53 -11.09
CA GLU A 66 7.28 8.38 -10.23
C GLU A 66 8.00 7.58 -9.12
N LYS A 67 7.31 6.64 -8.48
CA LYS A 67 7.93 5.74 -7.49
C LYS A 67 8.97 4.84 -8.15
N LEU A 68 8.63 4.22 -9.26
CA LEU A 68 9.51 3.32 -10.00
C LEU A 68 10.76 4.04 -10.51
N MET A 69 10.63 5.28 -11.02
CA MET A 69 11.79 6.09 -11.44
C MET A 69 12.69 6.45 -10.27
N ARG A 70 12.14 6.73 -9.08
CA ARG A 70 12.94 6.96 -7.86
C ARG A 70 13.70 5.70 -7.46
N ASP A 71 13.04 4.55 -7.48
CA ASP A 71 13.65 3.26 -7.13
C ASP A 71 14.73 2.85 -8.14
N LEU A 72 14.49 3.02 -9.44
CA LEU A 72 15.50 2.78 -10.49
C LEU A 72 16.71 3.71 -10.34
N LYS A 73 16.49 4.98 -9.98
CA LYS A 73 17.59 5.94 -9.80
C LYS A 73 18.47 5.55 -8.62
N ASN A 74 17.86 5.05 -7.54
CA ASN A 74 18.59 4.54 -6.37
C ASN A 74 19.35 3.25 -6.71
N ALA A 75 18.70 2.29 -7.38
CA ALA A 75 19.33 1.05 -7.80
C ALA A 75 20.48 1.28 -8.79
N LYS A 76 20.30 2.20 -9.76
CA LYS A 76 21.37 2.57 -10.69
C LYS A 76 22.56 3.20 -9.96
N ALA A 77 22.32 4.06 -8.98
CA ALA A 77 23.39 4.64 -8.16
C ALA A 77 24.16 3.58 -7.36
N GLU A 78 23.49 2.52 -6.92
CA GLU A 78 24.12 1.38 -6.22
C GLU A 78 24.91 0.47 -7.17
N LEU A 79 24.41 0.25 -8.38
CA LEU A 79 25.07 -0.57 -9.42
C LEU A 79 26.27 0.12 -10.07
N GLU A 80 26.25 1.45 -10.20
CA GLU A 80 27.34 2.23 -10.80
C GLU A 80 28.61 2.24 -9.92
N ASP A 81 28.50 1.84 -8.65
CA ASP A 81 29.61 1.80 -7.67
C ASP A 81 30.31 0.42 -7.59
N LEU A 82 29.95 -0.57 -8.44
CA LEU A 82 30.55 -1.91 -8.42
C LEU A 82 31.25 -2.31 -9.74
N PRO A 83 32.58 -2.56 -9.76
CA PRO A 83 33.29 -3.13 -10.91
C PRO A 83 33.06 -4.66 -11.02
N GLY A 84 32.43 -5.14 -12.09
CA GLY A 84 32.10 -6.57 -12.32
C GLY A 84 33.24 -7.40 -12.93
N PRO A 85 32.96 -8.53 -13.61
CA PRO A 85 31.93 -9.57 -13.38
C PRO A 85 32.54 -10.99 -13.38
N GLN A 86 31.93 -11.99 -12.73
CA GLN A 86 32.37 -13.41 -12.83
C GLN A 86 31.26 -14.33 -13.32
N ASP A 87 31.42 -14.75 -14.57
CA ASP A 87 30.75 -15.86 -15.25
C ASP A 87 31.05 -17.20 -14.56
N LYS A 88 30.02 -17.93 -14.09
CA LYS A 88 30.06 -19.41 -13.99
C LYS A 88 28.67 -20.04 -14.16
N LYS A 89 28.48 -20.70 -15.30
CA LYS A 89 27.68 -21.92 -15.50
C LYS A 89 28.41 -22.75 -16.59
N PRO A 90 28.20 -24.07 -16.76
CA PRO A 90 27.20 -24.94 -16.13
C PRO A 90 27.74 -26.29 -15.59
N ASP A 91 26.97 -26.91 -14.69
CA ASP A 91 27.04 -28.33 -14.33
C ASP A 91 26.43 -29.20 -15.44
N THR A 92 27.08 -30.32 -15.79
CA THR A 92 26.41 -31.56 -16.20
C THR A 92 27.36 -32.73 -15.95
N ASP A 93 26.90 -33.62 -15.08
CA ASP A 93 27.50 -34.88 -14.64
C ASP A 93 27.90 -35.81 -15.81
N GLU A 94 29.11 -36.36 -15.76
CA GLU A 94 29.35 -37.74 -16.20
C GLU A 94 30.32 -38.43 -15.24
N ARG A 95 29.73 -39.35 -14.47
CA ARG A 95 30.36 -40.31 -13.58
C ARG A 95 31.20 -41.29 -14.42
N SER A 96 32.51 -41.22 -14.29
CA SER A 96 33.39 -42.33 -14.67
C SER A 96 34.62 -42.34 -13.78
N ALA A 97 34.88 -43.53 -13.23
CA ALA A 97 36.15 -44.02 -12.71
C ALA A 97 36.70 -43.22 -11.50
N GLU A 98 37.05 -43.77 -10.34
CA GLU A 98 37.76 -45.00 -10.04
C GLU A 98 38.58 -44.61 -8.81
N THR A 99 38.40 -45.32 -7.69
CA THR A 99 39.32 -45.37 -6.53
C THR A 99 38.63 -46.33 -5.56
N ALA A 100 39.01 -47.61 -5.48
CA ALA A 100 40.25 -48.08 -4.89
C ALA A 100 40.52 -47.36 -3.56
N ASP A 101 40.04 -47.95 -2.45
CA ASP A 101 40.86 -48.07 -1.26
C ASP A 101 40.34 -49.16 -0.30
N THR A 102 41.21 -49.52 0.63
CA THR A 102 41.50 -50.84 1.16
C THR A 102 41.18 -50.91 2.66
N HIS A 103 41.12 -52.13 3.21
CA HIS A 103 41.08 -52.53 4.64
C HIS A 103 39.71 -52.34 5.35
N ASP A 104 39.18 -53.33 6.06
CA ASP A 104 39.82 -53.95 7.22
C ASP A 104 39.37 -55.41 7.49
N GLU A 105 40.28 -56.14 8.11
CA GLU A 105 40.34 -57.57 8.41
C GLU A 105 39.66 -57.88 9.77
N THR A 106 38.89 -58.96 9.90
CA THR A 106 39.07 -59.99 10.97
C THR A 106 38.00 -61.11 10.93
N LYS A 107 38.54 -62.32 10.89
CA LYS A 107 37.97 -63.69 10.99
C LYS A 107 38.10 -64.15 12.49
N PRO A 108 37.63 -65.31 13.00
CA PRO A 108 36.91 -66.47 12.45
C PRO A 108 35.47 -66.71 12.94
#